data_AF-A0A9Q6VR98-F1
#
_entry.id   AF-A0A9Q6VR98-F1
#
_cell.length_a   1.000
_cell.length_b   1.000
_cell.length_c   1.000
_cell.angle_alpha   90.00
_cell.angle_beta   90.00
_cell.angle_gamma   90.00
#
_symmetry.space_group_name_H-M   'P 1'
#
loop_
_entity.id
_entity.type
_entity.pdbx_description
1 polymer ?
#
loop_
_entity_poly.entity_id
_entity_poly.type
_entity_poly.pdbx_seq_one_letter_code
_entity_poly.pdbx_strand_id
1 'polypeptide(L)'
;MTQHINRSVIGPHQLLYLLYDDKEVYRLEAKFSILSALRHRKNLADFTITLMTDQPEAFDGWPITVLSLSEETLGIWQGAGGYSHRRKACAIQAGVMLAGKTIFIDTDTVFFKDPALLFKRVTDDQFLMDEFELSWAQASRRAWYRPLVTLLDAEFIAPAPA
;
A
#
# COMPACT_ATOMS: atom_id res chain seq x y z
N MET A 1 20.09 0.84 -5.35
CA MET A 1 20.40 -0.61 -5.41
C MET A 1 19.10 -1.39 -5.34
N THR A 2 18.78 -2.19 -6.35
CA THR A 2 17.57 -3.04 -6.32
C THR A 2 17.82 -4.19 -5.36
N GLN A 3 17.17 -4.19 -4.19
CA GLN A 3 17.15 -5.40 -3.36
C GLN A 3 16.61 -6.54 -4.24
N HIS A 4 17.36 -7.64 -4.33
CA HIS A 4 16.88 -8.86 -4.97
C HIS A 4 15.77 -9.44 -4.10
N ILE A 5 14.53 -9.03 -4.36
CA ILE A 5 13.36 -9.58 -3.69
C ILE A 5 13.20 -11.01 -4.20
N ASN A 6 13.43 -11.98 -3.32
CA ASN A 6 13.27 -13.39 -3.64
C ASN A 6 11.78 -13.70 -3.84
N ARG A 7 11.32 -13.62 -5.09
CA ARG A 7 9.92 -13.80 -5.47
C ARG A 7 9.36 -15.18 -5.13
N SER A 8 10.19 -16.19 -4.88
CA SER A 8 9.74 -17.57 -4.62
C SER A 8 8.95 -17.75 -3.32
N VAL A 9 9.01 -16.77 -2.41
CA VAL A 9 8.29 -16.80 -1.12
C VAL A 9 6.95 -16.06 -1.18
N ILE A 10 6.73 -15.24 -2.23
CA ILE A 10 5.50 -14.47 -2.40
C ILE A 10 4.54 -15.29 -3.25
N GLY A 11 3.31 -15.46 -2.76
CA GLY A 11 2.27 -16.25 -3.42
C GLY A 11 1.74 -15.57 -4.69
N PRO A 12 0.77 -16.21 -5.36
CA PRO A 12 0.17 -15.65 -6.57
C PRO A 12 -0.54 -14.30 -6.30
N HIS A 13 -1.01 -14.09 -5.08
CA HIS A 13 -1.65 -12.86 -4.61
C HIS A 13 -1.05 -12.43 -3.26
N GLN A 14 -1.08 -11.14 -2.97
CA GLN A 14 -0.61 -10.63 -1.68
C GLN A 14 -1.44 -9.49 -1.10
N LEU A 15 -1.56 -9.49 0.22
CA LEU A 15 -1.85 -8.27 0.99
C LEU A 15 -0.54 -7.58 1.30
N LEU A 16 -0.42 -6.31 0.94
CA LEU A 16 0.78 -5.52 1.15
C LEU A 16 0.55 -4.48 2.24
N TYR A 17 1.43 -4.45 3.22
CA TYR A 17 1.49 -3.45 4.28
C TYR A 17 2.77 -2.64 4.14
N LEU A 18 2.68 -1.38 4.54
CA LEU A 18 3.83 -0.49 4.71
C LEU A 18 3.80 0.05 6.13
N LEU A 19 4.89 -0.17 6.87
CA LEU A 19 5.12 0.41 8.18
C LEU A 19 6.49 1.08 8.16
N TYR A 20 6.59 2.29 8.70
CA TYR A 20 7.85 3.00 8.82
C TYR A 20 7.70 4.05 9.93
N ASP A 21 8.83 4.57 10.40
CA ASP A 21 8.93 5.38 11.60
C ASP A 21 8.60 4.54 12.87
N ASP A 22 9.47 4.57 13.88
CA ASP A 22 9.34 3.77 15.12
C ASP A 22 8.19 4.27 16.02
N LYS A 23 6.97 3.98 15.59
CA LYS A 23 5.73 4.29 16.29
C LYS A 23 5.06 3.00 16.74
N GLU A 24 5.13 2.76 18.04
CA GLU A 24 4.56 1.56 18.65
C GLU A 24 3.08 1.35 18.31
N VAL A 25 2.28 2.42 18.29
CA VAL A 25 0.85 2.34 17.96
C VAL A 25 0.62 1.75 16.57
N TYR A 26 1.37 2.20 15.54
CA TYR A 26 1.24 1.68 14.18
C TYR A 26 1.72 0.25 14.05
N ARG A 27 2.73 -0.14 14.83
CA ARG A 27 3.16 -1.54 14.93
C ARG A 27 2.08 -2.43 15.54
N LEU A 28 1.38 -1.96 16.57
CA LEU A 28 0.26 -2.69 17.19
C LEU A 28 -0.93 -2.80 16.24
N GLU A 29 -1.28 -1.71 15.54
CA GLU A 29 -2.28 -1.70 14.47
C GLU A 29 -1.94 -2.74 13.39
N ALA A 30 -0.74 -2.68 12.81
CA ALA A 30 -0.29 -3.61 11.79
C ALA A 30 -0.38 -5.07 12.27
N LYS A 31 0.09 -5.35 13.49
CA LYS A 31 0.01 -6.69 14.09
C LYS A 31 -1.43 -7.16 14.24
N PHE A 32 -2.33 -6.31 14.72
CA PHE A 32 -3.74 -6.66 14.87
C PHE A 32 -4.43 -6.87 13.52
N SER A 33 -4.18 -5.99 12.56
CA SER A 33 -4.68 -6.07 11.19
C SER A 33 -4.26 -7.39 10.52
N ILE A 34 -2.95 -7.72 10.57
CA ILE A 34 -2.40 -8.97 10.07
C ILE A 34 -3.04 -10.18 10.76
N LEU A 35 -3.16 -10.17 12.10
CA LEU A 35 -3.80 -11.26 12.84
C LEU A 35 -5.27 -11.44 12.43
N SER A 36 -6.01 -10.35 12.21
CA SER A 36 -7.40 -10.42 11.75
C SER A 36 -7.50 -11.04 10.34
N ALA A 37 -6.59 -10.67 9.43
CA ALA A 37 -6.51 -11.29 8.09
C ALA A 37 -6.19 -12.79 8.18
N LEU A 38 -5.22 -13.17 9.00
CA LEU A 38 -4.81 -14.56 9.22
C LEU A 38 -5.92 -15.40 9.85
N ARG A 39 -6.65 -14.85 10.82
CA ARG A 39 -7.79 -15.49 11.48
C ARG A 39 -8.88 -15.90 10.49
N HIS A 40 -9.13 -15.06 9.49
CA HIS A 40 -10.20 -15.27 8.51
C HIS A 40 -9.75 -15.95 7.23
N ARG A 41 -8.44 -16.14 7.02
CA ARG A 41 -7.88 -16.85 5.86
C ARG A 41 -8.31 -18.31 5.86
N LYS A 42 -8.97 -18.75 4.79
CA LYS A 42 -9.43 -20.14 4.65
C LYS A 42 -8.37 -21.09 4.09
N ASN A 43 -7.52 -20.60 3.19
CA ASN A 43 -6.47 -21.40 2.55
C ASN A 43 -5.16 -20.61 2.50
N LEU A 44 -4.05 -21.26 2.89
CA LEU A 44 -2.70 -20.70 2.84
C LEU A 44 -2.25 -20.34 1.42
N ALA A 45 -2.75 -21.06 0.41
CA ALA A 45 -2.36 -20.87 -0.99
C ALA A 45 -3.04 -19.67 -1.67
N ASP A 46 -4.11 -19.11 -1.09
CA ASP A 46 -4.90 -18.06 -1.75
C ASP A 46 -4.15 -16.72 -1.81
N PHE A 47 -3.40 -16.38 -0.76
CA PHE A 47 -2.58 -15.18 -0.70
C PHE A 47 -1.50 -15.25 0.37
N THR A 48 -0.43 -14.48 0.16
CA THR A 48 0.58 -14.17 1.19
C THR A 48 0.37 -12.79 1.79
N ILE A 49 0.97 -12.54 2.95
CA ILE A 49 1.02 -11.22 3.56
C ILE A 49 2.46 -10.73 3.48
N THR A 50 2.66 -9.55 2.91
CA THR A 50 3.97 -8.91 2.76
C THR A 50 3.96 -7.60 3.55
N LEU A 51 4.96 -7.40 4.40
CA LEU A 51 5.20 -6.16 5.13
C LEU A 51 6.51 -5.52 4.64
N MET A 52 6.45 -4.29 4.16
CA MET A 52 7.63 -3.46 3.92
C MET A 52 7.87 -2.57 5.14
N THR A 53 9.05 -2.67 5.78
CA THR A 53 9.34 -1.93 7.02
C THR A 53 10.81 -1.61 7.23
N ASP A 54 11.11 -0.50 7.91
CA ASP A 54 12.45 -0.15 8.39
C ASP A 54 12.88 -0.91 9.66
N GLN A 55 11.93 -1.60 10.31
CA GLN A 55 12.14 -2.41 11.53
C GLN A 55 11.70 -3.85 11.30
N PRO A 56 12.41 -4.64 10.47
CA PRO A 56 12.01 -6.01 10.15
C PRO A 56 11.99 -6.94 11.38
N GLU A 57 12.91 -6.73 12.33
CA GLU A 57 13.07 -7.54 13.55
C GLU A 57 11.83 -7.53 14.45
N ALA A 58 11.01 -6.48 14.36
CA ALA A 58 9.76 -6.39 15.12
C ALA A 58 8.72 -7.46 14.74
N PHE A 59 8.96 -8.17 13.64
CA PHE A 59 8.12 -9.21 13.06
C PHE A 59 8.86 -10.55 12.90
N ASP A 60 10.00 -10.74 13.57
CA ASP A 60 10.70 -12.03 13.58
C ASP A 60 9.79 -13.16 14.05
N GLY A 61 9.80 -14.27 13.30
CA GLY A 61 8.96 -15.44 13.58
C GLY A 61 7.48 -15.29 13.19
N TRP A 62 7.05 -14.16 12.63
CA TRP A 62 5.69 -13.99 12.13
C TRP A 62 5.48 -14.77 10.82
N PRO A 63 4.28 -15.32 10.58
CA PRO A 63 3.97 -16.10 9.37
C PRO A 63 3.68 -15.19 8.15
N ILE A 64 4.56 -14.22 7.90
CA ILE A 64 4.47 -13.22 6.83
C ILE A 64 5.82 -13.07 6.14
N THR A 65 5.82 -12.48 4.94
CA THR A 65 7.06 -12.05 4.27
C THR A 65 7.39 -10.63 4.73
N VAL A 66 8.61 -10.42 5.24
CA VAL A 66 9.08 -9.09 5.67
C VAL A 66 10.16 -8.62 4.71
N LEU A 67 9.98 -7.43 4.15
CA LEU A 67 10.93 -6.76 3.27
C LEU A 67 11.50 -5.54 4.00
N SER A 68 12.79 -5.57 4.28
CA SER A 68 13.48 -4.47 4.96
C SER A 68 13.62 -3.26 4.04
N LEU A 69 13.17 -2.09 4.50
CA LEU A 69 13.38 -0.81 3.85
C LEU A 69 14.56 -0.09 4.50
N SER A 70 15.50 0.37 3.68
CA SER A 70 16.53 1.27 4.17
C SER A 70 15.99 2.70 4.34
N GLU A 71 16.62 3.47 5.22
CA GLU A 71 16.37 4.92 5.35
C GLU A 71 16.55 5.62 3.99
N GLU A 72 17.56 5.23 3.21
CA GLU A 72 17.78 5.72 1.83
C GLU A 72 16.54 5.49 0.95
N THR A 73 15.96 4.29 0.99
CA THR A 73 14.75 3.96 0.21
C THR A 73 13.57 4.81 0.65
N LEU A 74 13.36 4.95 1.96
CA LEU A 74 12.29 5.78 2.52
C LEU A 74 12.46 7.27 2.17
N GLY A 75 13.70 7.75 2.10
CA GLY A 75 14.06 9.09 1.64
C GLY A 75 13.73 9.29 0.15
N ILE A 76 14.14 8.35 -0.71
CA ILE A 76 13.82 8.37 -2.15
C ILE A 76 12.30 8.36 -2.37
N TRP A 77 11.57 7.56 -1.59
CA TRP A 77 10.12 7.43 -1.69
C TRP A 77 9.37 8.67 -1.21
N GLN A 78 9.95 9.46 -0.30
CA GLN A 78 9.41 10.76 0.08
C GLN A 78 9.54 11.79 -1.05
N GLY A 79 10.55 11.65 -1.90
CA GLY A 79 10.83 12.54 -3.03
C GLY A 79 11.34 13.91 -2.58
N ALA A 80 11.67 14.77 -3.56
CA ALA A 80 12.29 16.08 -3.29
C ALA A 80 11.42 17.01 -2.42
N GLY A 81 10.10 16.82 -2.42
CA GLY A 81 9.15 17.65 -1.68
C GLY A 81 8.90 17.25 -0.23
N GLY A 82 9.55 16.21 0.30
CA GLY A 82 9.37 15.82 1.70
C GLY A 82 7.99 15.19 2.01
N TYR A 83 7.22 14.77 0.99
CA TYR A 83 5.85 14.30 1.17
C TYR A 83 5.80 12.83 1.61
N SER A 84 5.60 12.59 2.92
CA SER A 84 5.64 11.25 3.52
C SER A 84 4.61 10.28 2.94
N HIS A 85 3.39 10.74 2.63
CA HIS A 85 2.35 9.88 2.08
C HIS A 85 2.68 9.33 0.69
N ARG A 86 3.64 9.92 -0.04
CA ARG A 86 4.16 9.35 -1.30
C ARG A 86 4.72 7.95 -1.11
N ARG A 87 5.21 7.62 0.08
CA ARG A 87 5.74 6.29 0.42
C ARG A 87 4.71 5.18 0.18
N LYS A 88 3.42 5.43 0.44
CA LYS A 88 2.35 4.46 0.15
C LYS A 88 2.29 4.12 -1.34
N ALA A 89 2.26 5.14 -2.20
CA ALA A 89 2.24 4.95 -3.65
C ALA A 89 3.49 4.22 -4.17
N CYS A 90 4.67 4.55 -3.63
CA CYS A 90 5.91 3.85 -3.98
C CYS A 90 5.92 2.38 -3.51
N ALA A 91 5.41 2.09 -2.31
CA ALA A 91 5.27 0.72 -1.82
C ALA A 91 4.30 -0.07 -2.69
N ILE A 92 3.15 0.51 -3.08
CA ILE A 92 2.21 -0.11 -4.03
C ILE A 92 2.94 -0.44 -5.35
N GLN A 93 3.65 0.52 -5.93
CA GLN A 93 4.40 0.32 -7.17
C GLN A 93 5.44 -0.80 -7.04
N ALA A 94 6.19 -0.84 -5.94
CA ALA A 94 7.16 -1.91 -5.70
C ALA A 94 6.47 -3.26 -5.52
N GLY A 95 5.34 -3.29 -4.80
CA GLY A 95 4.60 -4.50 -4.47
C GLY A 95 3.85 -5.12 -5.65
N VAL A 96 3.25 -4.34 -6.56
CA VAL A 96 2.57 -4.89 -7.75
C VAL A 96 3.52 -5.71 -8.64
N MET A 97 4.83 -5.48 -8.55
CA MET A 97 5.85 -6.26 -9.28
C MET A 97 6.18 -7.61 -8.64
N LEU A 98 5.63 -7.93 -7.46
CA LEU A 98 5.99 -9.10 -6.66
C LEU A 98 4.98 -10.25 -6.74
N ALA A 99 3.72 -9.95 -7.04
CA ALA A 99 2.63 -10.93 -7.09
C ALA A 99 1.72 -10.63 -8.29
N GLY A 100 0.94 -11.61 -8.73
CA GLY A 100 -0.03 -11.43 -9.81
C GLY A 100 -1.15 -10.46 -9.44
N LYS A 101 -1.54 -10.40 -8.17
CA LYS A 101 -2.44 -9.36 -7.63
C LYS A 101 -1.93 -8.86 -6.29
N THR A 102 -1.98 -7.55 -6.10
CA THR A 102 -1.57 -6.88 -4.87
C THR A 102 -2.70 -5.98 -4.39
N ILE A 103 -3.07 -6.12 -3.13
CA ILE A 103 -3.98 -5.19 -2.45
C ILE A 103 -3.19 -4.56 -1.30
N PHE A 104 -3.07 -3.24 -1.33
CA PHE A 104 -2.45 -2.49 -0.26
C PHE A 104 -3.44 -2.28 0.87
N ILE A 105 -2.99 -2.51 2.10
CA ILE A 105 -3.80 -2.45 3.31
C ILE A 105 -3.17 -1.46 4.29
N ASP A 106 -3.97 -0.51 4.77
CA ASP A 106 -3.55 0.37 5.86
C ASP A 106 -3.52 -0.38 7.19
N THR A 107 -2.59 -0.02 8.07
CA THR A 107 -2.32 -0.75 9.32
C THR A 107 -3.52 -0.76 10.27
N ASP A 108 -4.40 0.23 10.17
CA ASP A 108 -5.63 0.37 10.94
C ASP A 108 -6.84 -0.38 10.36
N THR A 109 -6.65 -1.19 9.31
CA THR A 109 -7.71 -2.03 8.72
C THR A 109 -7.98 -3.28 9.58
N VAL A 110 -9.26 -3.65 9.76
CA VAL A 110 -9.65 -4.89 10.45
C VAL A 110 -10.48 -5.79 9.53
N PHE A 111 -10.06 -7.05 9.38
CA PHE A 111 -10.78 -8.04 8.57
C PHE A 111 -11.83 -8.78 9.41
N PHE A 112 -13.07 -8.78 8.92
CA PHE A 112 -14.18 -9.54 9.50
C PHE A 112 -14.56 -10.79 8.68
N LYS A 113 -13.96 -10.94 7.50
CA LYS A 113 -14.20 -12.02 6.53
C LYS A 113 -12.89 -12.37 5.82
N ASP A 114 -12.92 -13.47 5.09
CA ASP A 114 -11.76 -13.97 4.34
C ASP A 114 -11.24 -12.93 3.32
N PRO A 115 -10.00 -12.43 3.46
CA PRO A 115 -9.42 -11.45 2.53
C PRO A 115 -9.29 -11.97 1.10
N ALA A 116 -9.27 -13.31 0.90
CA ALA A 116 -9.21 -13.91 -0.43
C ALA A 116 -10.35 -13.43 -1.36
N LEU A 117 -11.48 -13.03 -0.77
CA LEU A 117 -12.63 -12.49 -1.49
C LEU A 117 -12.32 -11.14 -2.17
N LEU A 118 -11.39 -10.35 -1.65
CA LEU A 118 -11.03 -9.05 -2.22
C LEU A 118 -10.30 -9.21 -3.56
N PHE A 119 -9.43 -10.22 -3.70
CA PHE A 119 -8.69 -10.46 -4.95
C PHE A 119 -9.59 -10.85 -6.13
N LYS A 120 -10.81 -11.33 -5.85
CA LYS A 120 -11.82 -11.60 -6.89
C LYS A 120 -12.40 -10.32 -7.50
N ARG A 121 -12.28 -9.19 -6.80
CA ARG A 121 -12.76 -7.86 -7.22
C ARG A 121 -11.71 -7.04 -7.97
N VAL A 122 -10.46 -7.52 -7.99
CA VAL A 122 -9.37 -6.88 -8.73
C VAL A 122 -9.24 -7.57 -10.07
N THR A 123 -9.39 -6.82 -11.16
CA THR A 123 -9.23 -7.29 -12.55
C THR A 123 -8.39 -6.28 -13.32
N ASP A 124 -8.04 -6.59 -14.57
CA ASP A 124 -7.24 -5.68 -15.40
C ASP A 124 -7.93 -4.32 -15.63
N ASP A 125 -9.27 -4.29 -15.55
CA ASP A 125 -10.10 -3.10 -15.75
C ASP A 125 -10.67 -2.52 -14.43
N GLN A 126 -10.38 -3.16 -13.29
CA GLN A 126 -10.98 -2.78 -12.00
C GLN A 126 -9.98 -2.81 -10.86
N PHE A 127 -9.77 -1.64 -10.25
CA PHE A 127 -9.07 -1.51 -8.98
C PHE A 127 -10.05 -1.50 -7.80
N LEU A 128 -9.51 -1.76 -6.60
CA LEU A 128 -10.24 -1.73 -5.35
C LEU A 128 -9.87 -0.47 -4.56
N MET A 129 -10.87 0.23 -4.06
CA MET A 129 -10.75 1.33 -3.10
C MET A 129 -11.77 1.07 -2.00
N ASP A 130 -11.45 1.40 -0.75
CA ASP A 130 -12.40 1.25 0.37
C ASP A 130 -13.52 2.31 0.25
N GLU A 131 -13.13 3.58 0.18
CA GLU A 131 -14.04 4.70 -0.03
C GLU A 131 -13.40 5.78 -0.91
N PHE A 132 -14.20 6.40 -1.78
CA PHE A 132 -13.79 7.57 -2.54
C PHE A 132 -14.14 8.83 -1.75
N GLU A 133 -13.14 9.53 -1.22
CA GLU A 133 -13.38 10.79 -0.49
C GLU A 133 -13.91 11.89 -1.43
N LEU A 134 -13.27 12.06 -2.59
CA LEU A 134 -13.61 13.10 -3.57
C LEU A 134 -13.28 12.63 -4.99
N SER A 135 -14.15 12.98 -5.94
CA SER A 135 -13.78 13.04 -7.35
C SER A 135 -12.81 14.19 -7.61
N TRP A 136 -12.04 14.11 -8.70
CA TRP A 136 -11.19 15.22 -9.15
C TRP A 136 -11.99 16.51 -9.38
N ALA A 137 -13.21 16.42 -9.93
CA ALA A 137 -14.09 17.57 -10.13
C ALA A 137 -14.47 18.26 -8.81
N GLN A 138 -14.59 17.53 -7.71
CA GLN A 138 -14.82 18.09 -6.39
C GLN A 138 -13.54 18.62 -5.75
N ALA A 139 -12.43 17.86 -5.86
CA ALA A 139 -11.15 18.23 -5.28
C ALA A 139 -10.58 19.52 -5.90
N SER A 140 -10.60 19.64 -7.23
CA SER A 140 -10.09 20.80 -7.99
C SER A 140 -10.75 22.13 -7.61
N ARG A 141 -11.98 22.10 -7.07
CA ARG A 141 -12.70 23.30 -6.59
C ARG A 141 -12.28 23.75 -5.19
N ARG A 142 -11.51 22.96 -4.44
CA ARG A 142 -11.06 23.33 -3.08
C ARG A 142 -9.88 24.29 -3.15
N ALA A 143 -9.86 25.26 -2.22
CA ALA A 143 -8.86 26.33 -2.19
C ALA A 143 -7.41 25.81 -2.17
N TRP A 144 -7.14 24.71 -1.45
CA TRP A 144 -5.80 24.14 -1.36
C TRP A 144 -5.33 23.43 -2.64
N TYR A 145 -6.22 23.09 -3.58
CA TYR A 145 -5.85 22.47 -4.87
C TYR A 145 -5.67 23.53 -5.97
N ARG A 146 -6.04 24.79 -5.70
CA ARG A 146 -5.96 25.88 -6.68
C ARG A 146 -4.57 26.04 -7.32
N PRO A 147 -3.44 25.99 -6.57
CA PRO A 147 -2.12 26.09 -7.18
C PRO A 147 -1.84 24.94 -8.17
N LEU A 148 -2.24 23.72 -7.81
CA LEU A 148 -2.10 22.55 -8.68
C LEU A 148 -2.96 22.67 -9.94
N VAL A 149 -4.22 23.08 -9.79
CA VAL A 149 -5.14 23.27 -10.94
C VAL A 149 -4.58 24.31 -11.91
N THR A 150 -4.12 25.47 -11.41
CA THR A 150 -3.50 26.50 -12.26
C THR A 150 -2.31 25.97 -13.05
N LEU A 151 -1.46 25.15 -12.42
CA LEU A 151 -0.31 24.52 -13.10
C LEU A 151 -0.75 23.51 -14.16
N LEU A 152 -1.71 22.64 -13.83
CA LEU A 152 -2.19 21.62 -14.77
C LEU A 152 -2.91 22.23 -15.98
N ASP A 153 -3.65 23.33 -15.79
CA ASP A 153 -4.28 24.09 -16.86
C ASP A 153 -3.24 24.75 -17.77
N ALA A 154 -2.17 25.32 -17.19
CA ALA A 154 -1.10 25.97 -17.94
C ALA A 154 -0.28 24.99 -18.80
N GLU A 155 -0.09 23.76 -18.32
CA GLU A 155 0.71 22.73 -18.99
C GLU A 155 -0.12 21.83 -19.95
N PHE A 156 -1.44 22.04 -20.06
CA PHE A 156 -2.39 21.18 -20.81
C PHE A 156 -2.42 19.72 -20.33
N ILE A 157 -2.14 19.47 -19.05
CA ILE A 157 -2.05 18.12 -18.47
C ILE A 157 -3.34 17.73 -17.73
N ALA A 158 -4.27 18.66 -17.50
CA ALA A 158 -5.50 18.35 -16.79
C ALA A 158 -6.47 17.48 -17.64
N PRO A 159 -6.94 16.32 -17.15
CA PRO A 159 -8.23 15.83 -17.61
C PRO A 159 -9.26 16.89 -17.21
N ALA A 160 -9.98 17.44 -18.19
CA ALA A 160 -10.98 18.45 -17.95
C ALA A 160 -11.91 17.98 -16.81
N PRO A 161 -12.11 18.78 -15.74
CA PRO A 161 -13.14 18.46 -14.78
C PRO A 161 -14.48 18.49 -15.54
N ALA A 162 -15.16 17.34 -15.59
CA ALA A 162 -16.50 17.25 -16.15
C ALA A 162 -17.48 18.16 -15.40
#